data_AF-A0A6B9ZC11-F1
#
_entry.id   AF-A0A6B9ZC11-F1
#
_cell.length_a   1.000
_cell.length_b   1.000
_cell.length_c   1.000
_cell.angle_alpha   90.00
_cell.angle_beta   90.00
_cell.angle_gamma   90.00
#
_symmetry.space_group_name_H-M   'P 1'
#
loop_
_entity.id
_entity.type
_entity.pdbx_description
1 polymer ?
#
loop_
_entity_poly.entity_id
_entity_poly.type
_entity_poly.pdbx_seq_one_letter_code
_entity_poly.pdbx_strand_id
1 'polypeptide(L)'
;MNYYRSLLLLLLIGITQASSAQKKVLLKMAFTPNKTYKTEIVNLMDMEMNVKGDSAMLAQIQASGMQLPIIMKMNQVLGTTTKAGAERADKKVPLLMTFDKMEVSQTVGGQESTQNTNPFANAIIEGTALEDGKIAIDTIKGEIDNALKASLRQTVTTMQANIKYPKEELKIGDSFDQEMPMNIPIPEANMKMIIAIKYILKEIKDDKAIFDLKQTISMDVNMTDKNSNANGIGNGTGTMTYNISKKIAEESVSDIKFQFEFNISGLTMAADCNAKTTTKVTVE
;
A
#
# COMPACT_ATOMS: atom_id res chain seq x y z
N MET A 1 2.78 42.57 -47.68
CA MET A 1 2.34 41.15 -47.62
C MET A 1 3.38 40.19 -47.01
N ASN A 2 4.69 40.52 -46.97
CA ASN A 2 5.73 39.59 -46.49
C ASN A 2 5.92 39.50 -44.97
N TYR A 3 5.45 40.50 -44.20
CA TYR A 3 5.58 40.52 -42.74
C TYR A 3 4.64 39.51 -42.05
N TYR A 4 3.42 39.32 -42.56
CA TYR A 4 2.46 38.34 -42.01
C TYR A 4 2.93 36.89 -42.21
N ARG A 5 3.57 36.57 -43.35
CA ARG A 5 4.18 35.24 -43.58
C ARG A 5 5.35 34.96 -42.62
N SER A 6 6.19 35.97 -42.37
CA SER A 6 7.33 35.84 -41.46
C SER A 6 6.89 35.72 -40.00
N LEU A 7 5.83 36.44 -39.60
CA LEU A 7 5.23 36.34 -38.26
C LEU A 7 4.57 34.96 -38.05
N LEU A 8 3.88 34.42 -39.07
CA LEU A 8 3.26 33.10 -39.00
C LEU A 8 4.30 31.99 -38.84
N LEU A 9 5.42 32.08 -39.56
CA LEU A 9 6.55 31.15 -39.44
C LEU A 9 7.19 31.20 -38.05
N LEU A 10 7.37 32.39 -37.46
CA LEU A 10 7.85 32.55 -36.09
C LEU A 10 6.90 31.97 -35.05
N LEU A 11 5.58 32.13 -35.23
CA LEU A 11 4.55 31.51 -34.39
C LEU A 11 4.54 29.98 -34.51
N LEU A 12 4.69 29.44 -35.73
CA LEU A 12 4.79 28.00 -35.98
C LEU A 12 6.06 27.37 -35.37
N ILE A 13 7.18 28.09 -35.38
CA ILE A 13 8.42 27.64 -34.72
C ILE A 13 8.27 27.70 -33.19
N GLY A 14 7.63 28.73 -32.64
CA GLY A 14 7.34 28.82 -31.20
C GLY A 14 6.43 27.69 -30.69
N ILE A 15 5.41 27.32 -31.47
CA ILE A 15 4.46 26.24 -31.12
C ILE A 15 5.14 24.86 -31.19
N THR A 16 6.04 24.63 -32.16
CA THR A 16 6.75 23.34 -32.29
C THR A 16 7.82 23.13 -31.22
N GLN A 17 8.48 24.21 -30.76
CA GLN A 17 9.43 24.18 -29.63
C GLN A 17 8.71 23.90 -28.30
N ALA A 18 7.53 24.49 -28.08
CA ALA A 18 6.72 24.23 -26.88
C ALA A 18 6.17 22.80 -26.82
N SER A 19 5.91 22.17 -27.98
CA SER A 19 5.42 20.79 -28.06
C SER A 19 6.50 19.73 -27.80
N SER A 20 7.79 20.05 -27.95
CA SER A 20 8.90 19.09 -27.84
C SER A 20 9.51 19.00 -26.44
N ALA A 21 9.07 19.84 -25.50
CA ALA A 21 9.62 19.94 -24.14
C ALA A 21 8.71 19.33 -23.06
N GLN A 22 7.75 18.47 -23.42
CA GLN A 22 6.95 17.78 -22.40
C GLN A 22 7.88 16.91 -21.56
N LYS A 23 8.08 17.32 -20.29
CA LYS A 23 8.85 16.56 -19.30
C LYS A 23 8.26 15.16 -19.21
N LYS A 24 9.15 14.17 -19.20
CA LYS A 24 8.79 12.77 -19.03
C LYS A 24 9.50 12.19 -17.82
N VAL A 25 8.95 11.10 -17.30
CA VAL A 25 9.52 10.39 -16.16
C VAL A 25 9.34 8.89 -16.32
N LEU A 26 10.40 8.13 -16.09
CA LEU A 26 10.30 6.69 -15.90
C LEU A 26 10.11 6.41 -14.41
N LEU A 27 8.92 5.89 -14.06
CA LEU A 27 8.66 5.44 -12.70
C LEU A 27 9.33 4.07 -12.49
N LYS A 28 10.40 4.03 -11.70
CA LYS A 28 11.05 2.78 -11.27
C LYS A 28 11.69 2.99 -9.91
N MET A 29 11.14 2.38 -8.87
CA MET A 29 11.72 2.48 -7.53
C MET A 29 12.93 1.55 -7.39
N ALA A 30 13.96 2.01 -6.69
CA ALA A 30 15.16 1.22 -6.41
C ALA A 30 15.89 1.73 -5.16
N PHE A 31 16.57 0.82 -4.46
CA PHE A 31 17.50 1.19 -3.40
C PHE A 31 18.83 1.63 -4.01
N THR A 32 19.27 2.82 -3.62
CA THR A 32 20.58 3.37 -3.98
C THR A 32 21.60 2.90 -2.95
N PRO A 33 22.80 2.45 -3.36
CA PRO A 33 23.84 2.02 -2.44
C PRO A 33 24.21 3.08 -1.41
N ASN A 34 24.60 2.63 -0.22
CA ASN A 34 25.07 3.47 0.90
C ASN A 34 24.06 4.54 1.35
N LYS A 35 22.76 4.22 1.28
CA LYS A 35 21.67 5.09 1.73
C LYS A 35 20.87 4.46 2.85
N THR A 36 20.34 5.31 3.71
CA THR A 36 19.40 4.91 4.77
C THR A 36 18.03 5.45 4.45
N TYR A 37 17.05 4.56 4.45
CA TYR A 37 15.65 4.85 4.18
C TYR A 37 14.88 4.72 5.48
N LYS A 38 14.19 5.78 5.90
CA LYS A 38 13.24 5.71 7.02
C LYS A 38 11.84 5.80 6.45
N THR A 39 11.02 4.83 6.77
CA THR A 39 9.64 4.74 6.32
C THR A 39 8.71 4.89 7.52
N GLU A 40 7.75 5.79 7.42
CA GLU A 40 6.66 5.92 8.38
C GLU A 40 5.34 5.63 7.66
N ILE A 41 4.54 4.73 8.20
CA ILE A 41 3.21 4.39 7.72
C ILE A 41 2.22 4.73 8.84
N VAL A 42 1.23 5.56 8.53
CA VAL A 42 0.12 5.88 9.41
C VAL A 42 -1.15 5.36 8.75
N ASN A 43 -1.88 4.50 9.46
CA ASN A 43 -3.19 3.99 9.06
C ASN A 43 -4.23 4.47 10.04
N LEU A 44 -5.26 5.13 9.53
CA LEU A 44 -6.46 5.52 10.26
C LEU A 44 -7.63 4.76 9.67
N MET A 45 -8.47 4.18 10.51
CA MET A 45 -9.62 3.39 10.09
C MET A 45 -10.82 3.72 10.97
N ASP A 46 -11.95 4.00 10.32
CA ASP A 46 -13.27 4.06 10.94
C ASP A 46 -14.12 2.95 10.32
N MET A 47 -14.65 2.06 11.15
CA MET A 47 -15.48 0.93 10.74
C MET A 47 -16.79 0.94 11.53
N GLU A 48 -17.89 0.74 10.80
CA GLU A 48 -19.21 0.47 11.37
C GLU A 48 -19.64 -0.93 10.93
N MET A 49 -19.92 -1.81 11.88
CA MET A 49 -20.33 -3.19 11.61
C MET A 49 -21.75 -3.45 12.12
N ASN A 50 -22.61 -3.84 11.19
CA ASN A 50 -23.97 -4.28 11.43
C ASN A 50 -24.01 -5.81 11.50
N VAL A 51 -24.77 -6.34 12.45
CA VAL A 51 -24.91 -7.78 12.66
C VAL A 51 -26.39 -8.17 12.54
N LYS A 52 -26.67 -9.20 11.75
CA LYS A 52 -27.99 -9.81 11.59
C LYS A 52 -27.89 -11.30 11.90
N GLY A 53 -28.87 -11.83 12.61
CA GLY A 53 -28.94 -13.23 12.99
C GLY A 53 -30.22 -13.50 13.78
N ASP A 54 -30.36 -14.73 14.30
CA ASP A 54 -31.48 -15.05 15.16
C ASP A 54 -31.44 -14.27 16.50
N SER A 55 -32.59 -14.17 17.15
CA SER A 55 -32.74 -13.39 18.38
C SER A 55 -31.89 -13.91 19.53
N ALA A 56 -31.57 -15.21 19.57
CA ALA A 56 -30.74 -15.78 20.64
C ALA A 56 -29.28 -15.36 20.48
N MET A 57 -28.76 -15.40 19.25
CA MET A 57 -27.40 -14.94 18.92
C MET A 57 -27.23 -13.44 19.17
N LEU A 58 -28.20 -12.61 18.75
CA LEU A 58 -28.15 -11.16 18.99
C LEU A 58 -28.22 -10.84 20.49
N ALA A 59 -29.04 -11.57 21.26
CA ALA A 59 -29.10 -11.40 22.71
C ALA A 59 -27.78 -11.77 23.39
N GLN A 60 -27.07 -12.80 22.90
CA GLN A 60 -25.75 -13.17 23.42
C GLN A 60 -24.70 -12.09 23.17
N ILE A 61 -24.70 -11.46 21.98
CA ILE A 61 -23.80 -10.33 21.66
C ILE A 61 -24.09 -9.16 22.61
N GLN A 62 -25.35 -8.80 22.79
CA GLN A 62 -25.74 -7.70 23.70
C GLN A 62 -25.42 -8.00 25.16
N ALA A 63 -25.59 -9.26 25.61
CA ALA A 63 -25.25 -9.70 26.96
C ALA A 63 -23.74 -9.58 27.27
N SER A 64 -22.88 -9.57 26.25
CA SER A 64 -21.44 -9.29 26.43
C SER A 64 -21.12 -7.80 26.66
N GLY A 65 -22.13 -6.92 26.59
CA GLY A 65 -21.97 -5.48 26.74
C GLY A 65 -21.73 -4.72 25.42
N MET A 66 -21.69 -5.42 24.28
CA MET A 66 -21.55 -4.80 22.96
C MET A 66 -22.87 -4.20 22.47
N GLN A 67 -22.81 -2.94 22.02
CA GLN A 67 -23.93 -2.27 21.35
C GLN A 67 -23.84 -2.47 19.83
N LEU A 68 -25.00 -2.58 19.18
CA LEU A 68 -25.12 -2.66 17.72
C LEU A 68 -25.64 -1.33 17.16
N PRO A 69 -25.08 -0.81 16.06
CA PRO A 69 -23.92 -1.34 15.33
C PRO A 69 -22.63 -1.23 16.15
N ILE A 70 -21.68 -2.12 15.87
CA ILE A 70 -20.36 -2.10 16.50
C ILE A 70 -19.53 -1.04 15.78
N ILE A 71 -19.14 0.00 16.51
CA ILE A 71 -18.25 1.06 16.02
C ILE A 71 -16.81 0.73 16.41
N MET A 72 -15.93 0.70 15.43
CA MET A 72 -14.49 0.53 15.61
C MET A 72 -13.73 1.71 15.01
N LYS A 73 -12.78 2.24 15.77
CA LYS A 73 -11.77 3.19 15.28
C LYS A 73 -10.41 2.60 15.52
N MET A 74 -9.50 2.71 14.56
CA MET A 74 -8.12 2.25 14.69
C MET A 74 -7.17 3.31 14.16
N ASN A 75 -6.09 3.53 14.91
CA ASN A 75 -4.93 4.30 14.50
C ASN A 75 -3.70 3.40 14.68
N GLN A 76 -2.93 3.23 13.61
CA GLN A 76 -1.69 2.48 13.62
C GLN A 76 -0.56 3.34 13.05
N VAL A 77 0.57 3.35 13.74
CA VAL A 77 1.82 3.95 13.26
C VAL A 77 2.90 2.87 13.21
N LEU A 78 3.51 2.70 12.04
CA LEU A 78 4.62 1.78 11.82
C LEU A 78 5.82 2.57 11.29
N GLY A 79 6.96 2.43 11.96
CA GLY A 79 8.24 3.01 11.56
C GLY A 79 9.25 1.93 11.25
N THR A 80 9.93 2.02 10.10
CA THR A 80 11.01 1.11 9.73
C THR A 80 12.22 1.87 9.21
N THR A 81 13.40 1.30 9.42
CA THR A 81 14.66 1.77 8.82
C THR A 81 15.21 0.67 7.94
N THR A 82 15.52 1.00 6.69
CA THR A 82 16.24 0.13 5.75
C THR A 82 17.57 0.75 5.38
N LYS A 83 18.67 0.07 5.72
CA LYS A 83 20.03 0.46 5.35
C LYS A 83 20.46 -0.32 4.12
N ALA A 84 20.76 0.38 3.03
CA ALA A 84 21.38 -0.17 1.85
C ALA A 84 22.90 -0.08 1.96
N GLY A 85 23.59 -1.22 1.87
CA GLY A 85 25.05 -1.26 1.88
C GLY A 85 25.68 -0.86 0.54
N ALA A 86 26.97 -1.14 0.40
CA ALA A 86 27.67 -0.94 -0.86
C ALA A 86 27.22 -1.95 -1.93
N GLU A 87 27.18 -1.52 -3.19
CA GLU A 87 26.97 -2.42 -4.33
C GLU A 87 28.08 -3.48 -4.38
N ARG A 88 27.68 -4.74 -4.50
CA ARG A 88 28.57 -5.88 -4.64
C ARG A 88 29.01 -6.05 -6.10
N ALA A 89 30.04 -6.87 -6.33
CA ALA A 89 30.53 -7.15 -7.69
C ALA A 89 29.47 -7.74 -8.62
N ASP A 90 28.44 -8.40 -8.08
CA ASP A 90 27.31 -8.97 -8.82
C ASP A 90 26.14 -7.98 -9.02
N LYS A 91 26.38 -6.68 -8.82
CA LYS A 91 25.40 -5.58 -8.95
C LYS A 91 24.23 -5.63 -7.97
N LYS A 92 24.33 -6.48 -6.94
CA LYS A 92 23.33 -6.54 -5.87
C LYS A 92 23.71 -5.63 -4.71
N VAL A 93 22.69 -5.13 -4.02
CA VAL A 93 22.86 -4.26 -2.85
C VAL A 93 22.32 -4.96 -1.60
N PRO A 94 23.15 -5.23 -0.58
CA PRO A 94 22.66 -5.80 0.67
C PRO A 94 21.77 -4.79 1.41
N LEU A 95 20.72 -5.29 2.02
CA LEU A 95 19.77 -4.52 2.80
C LEU A 95 19.71 -5.06 4.23
N LEU A 96 19.62 -4.14 5.18
CA LEU A 96 19.32 -4.44 6.58
C LEU A 96 18.13 -3.59 7.02
N MET A 97 17.04 -4.23 7.41
CA MET A 97 15.80 -3.58 7.83
C MET A 97 15.48 -3.86 9.30
N THR A 98 15.06 -2.82 10.02
CA THR A 98 14.60 -2.84 11.41
C THR A 98 13.21 -2.21 11.53
N PHE A 99 12.47 -2.61 12.55
CA PHE A 99 11.21 -1.99 12.93
C PHE A 99 11.45 -1.09 14.12
N ASP A 100 11.47 0.22 13.88
CA ASP A 100 11.84 1.20 14.89
C ASP A 100 10.64 1.55 15.77
N LYS A 101 9.42 1.41 15.23
CA LYS A 101 8.19 1.84 15.88
C LYS A 101 6.99 1.00 15.44
N MET A 102 6.16 0.57 16.40
CA MET A 102 4.83 0.03 16.13
C MET A 102 3.90 0.43 17.27
N GLU A 103 2.95 1.31 16.96
CA GLU A 103 1.90 1.76 17.89
C GLU A 103 0.55 1.46 17.28
N VAL A 104 -0.35 0.89 18.08
CA VAL A 104 -1.74 0.65 17.70
C VAL A 104 -2.63 1.18 18.81
N SER A 105 -3.58 2.03 18.45
CA SER A 105 -4.67 2.47 19.31
C SER A 105 -5.97 2.11 18.63
N GLN A 106 -6.89 1.51 19.37
CA GLN A 106 -8.21 1.21 18.86
C GLN A 106 -9.30 1.47 19.88
N THR A 107 -10.49 1.82 19.40
CA THR A 107 -11.71 1.89 20.19
C THR A 107 -12.70 0.93 19.59
N VAL A 108 -13.28 0.01 20.38
CA VAL A 108 -14.31 -0.94 19.92
C VAL A 108 -15.49 -0.83 20.86
N GLY A 109 -16.66 -0.45 20.33
CA GLY A 109 -17.87 -0.31 21.16
C GLY A 109 -17.71 0.66 22.33
N GLY A 110 -16.86 1.70 22.17
CA GLY A 110 -16.53 2.68 23.21
C GLY A 110 -15.43 2.25 24.19
N GLN A 111 -14.90 1.02 24.10
CA GLN A 111 -13.76 0.58 24.90
C GLN A 111 -12.45 0.85 24.16
N GLU A 112 -11.55 1.60 24.80
CA GLU A 112 -10.23 1.90 24.25
C GLU A 112 -9.20 0.83 24.64
N SER A 113 -8.33 0.48 23.69
CA SER A 113 -7.13 -0.30 23.94
C SER A 113 -5.96 0.27 23.16
N THR A 114 -4.77 0.19 23.77
CA THR A 114 -3.52 0.61 23.14
C THR A 114 -2.49 -0.49 23.25
N GLN A 115 -1.74 -0.70 22.18
CA GLN A 115 -0.59 -1.57 22.12
C GLN A 115 0.62 -0.75 21.67
N ASN A 116 1.52 -0.49 22.61
CA ASN A 116 2.76 0.25 22.36
C ASN A 116 4.00 -0.67 22.34
N THR A 117 3.83 -1.97 22.60
CA THR A 117 4.91 -2.95 22.51
C THR A 117 5.13 -3.33 21.04
N ASN A 118 6.30 -3.02 20.49
CA ASN A 118 6.67 -3.44 19.15
C ASN A 118 7.12 -4.92 19.17
N PRO A 119 6.34 -5.86 18.60
CA PRO A 119 6.70 -7.29 18.58
C PRO A 119 7.92 -7.58 17.69
N PHE A 120 8.36 -6.59 16.91
CA PHE A 120 9.51 -6.67 16.02
C PHE A 120 10.72 -5.85 16.52
N ALA A 121 10.71 -5.33 17.75
CA ALA A 121 11.75 -4.42 18.24
C ALA A 121 13.17 -5.02 18.14
N ASN A 122 13.31 -6.34 18.31
CA ASN A 122 14.58 -7.06 18.24
C ASN A 122 14.78 -7.80 16.90
N ALA A 123 13.89 -7.56 15.93
CA ALA A 123 13.94 -8.18 14.62
C ALA A 123 14.96 -7.45 13.73
N ILE A 124 15.82 -8.23 13.06
CA ILE A 124 16.65 -7.71 11.98
C ILE A 124 16.38 -8.55 10.75
N ILE A 125 15.90 -7.90 9.69
CA ILE A 125 15.68 -8.52 8.40
C ILE A 125 16.89 -8.20 7.52
N GLU A 126 17.60 -9.23 7.11
CA GLU A 126 18.66 -9.14 6.11
C GLU A 126 18.09 -9.56 4.77
N GLY A 127 18.39 -8.78 3.75
CA GLY A 127 17.97 -9.07 2.38
C GLY A 127 18.92 -8.50 1.35
N THR A 128 18.54 -8.64 0.10
CA THR A 128 19.33 -8.22 -1.04
C THR A 128 18.42 -7.58 -2.08
N ALA A 129 18.69 -6.32 -2.45
CA ALA A 129 18.09 -5.70 -3.62
C ALA A 129 18.74 -6.23 -4.90
N LEU A 130 17.89 -6.62 -5.85
CA LEU A 130 18.20 -7.13 -7.16
C LEU A 130 18.19 -5.98 -8.19
N GLU A 131 18.73 -6.24 -9.38
CA GLU A 131 18.88 -5.23 -10.46
C GLU A 131 17.54 -4.65 -10.95
N ASP A 132 16.46 -5.43 -10.83
CA ASP A 132 15.11 -4.99 -11.19
C ASP A 132 14.43 -4.14 -10.09
N GLY A 133 15.11 -3.91 -8.97
CA GLY A 133 14.61 -3.18 -7.81
C GLY A 133 13.84 -4.04 -6.81
N LYS A 134 13.65 -5.34 -7.08
CA LYS A 134 13.06 -6.27 -6.11
C LYS A 134 14.05 -6.63 -5.00
N ILE A 135 13.52 -7.18 -3.93
CA ILE A 135 14.18 -7.52 -2.68
C ILE A 135 13.99 -9.03 -2.46
N ALA A 136 15.07 -9.74 -2.26
CA ALA A 136 15.05 -11.07 -1.66
C ALA A 136 15.26 -10.93 -0.15
N ILE A 137 14.45 -11.60 0.67
CA ILE A 137 14.74 -11.72 2.10
C ILE A 137 15.69 -12.91 2.26
N ASP A 138 16.89 -12.65 2.79
CA ASP A 138 17.90 -13.67 3.03
C ASP A 138 17.63 -14.30 4.41
N THR A 139 17.65 -13.49 5.47
CA THR A 139 17.56 -13.96 6.86
C THR A 139 16.66 -13.04 7.71
N ILE A 140 15.97 -13.62 8.70
CA ILE A 140 15.27 -12.86 9.74
C ILE A 140 15.83 -13.30 11.10
N LYS A 141 16.55 -12.39 11.76
CA LYS A 141 17.15 -12.58 13.09
C LYS A 141 16.23 -12.00 14.17
N GLY A 142 16.40 -12.48 15.41
CA GLY A 142 15.62 -12.06 16.57
C GLY A 142 14.58 -13.09 17.03
N GLU A 143 14.05 -12.86 18.23
CA GLU A 143 13.00 -13.65 18.87
C GLU A 143 11.63 -13.32 18.26
N ILE A 144 11.42 -13.79 17.04
CA ILE A 144 10.14 -13.72 16.34
C ILE A 144 9.66 -15.15 16.11
N ASP A 145 8.37 -15.37 16.31
CA ASP A 145 7.72 -16.65 16.01
C ASP A 145 7.91 -17.06 14.54
N ASN A 146 8.03 -18.37 14.30
CA ASN A 146 8.30 -18.92 12.97
C ASN A 146 7.15 -18.68 11.98
N ALA A 147 5.88 -18.72 12.43
CA ALA A 147 4.75 -18.43 11.57
C ALA A 147 4.76 -16.96 11.13
N LEU A 148 5.12 -16.04 12.04
CA LEU A 148 5.24 -14.62 11.73
C LEU A 148 6.40 -14.34 10.76
N LYS A 149 7.55 -15.01 10.92
CA LYS A 149 8.67 -14.96 9.96
C LYS A 149 8.24 -15.43 8.56
N ALA A 150 7.51 -16.55 8.48
CA ALA A 150 7.02 -17.09 7.23
C ALA A 150 6.01 -16.13 6.55
N SER A 151 5.08 -15.59 7.33
CA SER A 151 4.10 -14.60 6.86
C SER A 151 4.77 -13.35 6.28
N LEU A 152 5.76 -12.79 6.99
CA LEU A 152 6.51 -11.63 6.51
C LEU A 152 7.23 -11.90 5.19
N ARG A 153 7.90 -13.06 5.07
CA ARG A 153 8.57 -13.48 3.83
C ARG A 153 7.58 -13.59 2.67
N GLN A 154 6.44 -14.22 2.92
CA GLN A 154 5.41 -14.40 1.91
C GLN A 154 4.85 -13.06 1.44
N THR A 155 4.52 -12.16 2.37
CA THR A 155 3.99 -10.83 2.06
C THR A 155 4.95 -10.04 1.17
N VAL A 156 6.23 -9.95 1.57
CA VAL A 156 7.25 -9.23 0.79
C VAL A 156 7.47 -9.87 -0.59
N THR A 157 7.45 -11.20 -0.68
CA THR A 157 7.61 -11.91 -1.96
C THR A 157 6.41 -11.67 -2.87
N THR A 158 5.18 -11.82 -2.37
CA THR A 158 3.94 -11.65 -3.14
C THR A 158 3.76 -10.21 -3.60
N MET A 159 4.03 -9.21 -2.76
CA MET A 159 3.93 -7.81 -3.17
C MET A 159 4.88 -7.52 -4.34
N GLN A 160 6.13 -7.96 -4.25
CA GLN A 160 7.14 -7.66 -5.26
C GLN A 160 6.97 -8.43 -6.57
N ALA A 161 6.39 -9.63 -6.51
CA ALA A 161 6.04 -10.37 -7.71
C ALA A 161 5.00 -9.64 -8.56
N ASN A 162 4.15 -8.82 -7.94
CA ASN A 162 3.03 -8.16 -8.59
C ASN A 162 3.26 -6.67 -8.89
N ILE A 163 4.31 -6.05 -8.34
CA ILE A 163 4.70 -4.68 -8.73
C ILE A 163 5.19 -4.70 -10.18
N LYS A 164 4.54 -3.89 -11.02
CA LYS A 164 4.87 -3.75 -12.45
C LYS A 164 5.10 -2.27 -12.73
N TYR A 165 6.34 -1.93 -13.02
CA TYR A 165 6.68 -0.58 -13.47
C TYR A 165 6.34 -0.39 -14.96
N PRO A 166 5.97 0.83 -15.38
CA PRO A 166 5.85 1.14 -16.80
C PRO A 166 7.21 0.92 -17.49
N LYS A 167 7.17 0.38 -18.71
CA LYS A 167 8.38 0.17 -19.53
C LYS A 167 8.84 1.44 -20.22
N GLU A 168 7.91 2.36 -20.48
CA GLU A 168 8.14 3.61 -21.19
C GLU A 168 8.04 4.80 -20.22
N GLU A 169 8.67 5.90 -20.60
CA GLU A 169 8.57 7.15 -19.87
C GLU A 169 7.15 7.72 -20.01
N LEU A 170 6.59 8.17 -18.90
CA LEU A 170 5.26 8.77 -18.83
C LEU A 170 5.36 10.29 -19.03
N LYS A 171 4.40 10.85 -19.76
CA LYS A 171 4.13 12.27 -19.87
C LYS A 171 2.96 12.67 -18.98
N ILE A 172 2.83 13.96 -18.69
CA ILE A 172 1.67 14.47 -17.96
C ILE A 172 0.37 14.06 -18.69
N GLY A 173 -0.55 13.46 -17.94
CA GLY A 173 -1.81 12.89 -18.44
C GLY A 173 -1.74 11.39 -18.74
N ASP A 174 -0.55 10.81 -18.92
CA ASP A 174 -0.40 9.37 -19.12
C ASP A 174 -0.79 8.60 -17.87
N SER A 175 -1.21 7.36 -18.06
CA SER A 175 -1.58 6.47 -16.97
C SER A 175 -1.13 5.04 -17.22
N PHE A 176 -0.99 4.28 -16.14
CA PHE A 176 -0.77 2.84 -16.20
C PHE A 176 -1.51 2.16 -15.05
N ASP A 177 -1.85 0.90 -15.27
CA ASP A 177 -2.59 0.07 -14.32
C ASP A 177 -1.65 -0.95 -13.66
N GLN A 178 -1.83 -1.16 -12.37
CA GLN A 178 -1.17 -2.22 -11.60
C GLN A 178 -2.22 -3.04 -10.87
N GLU A 179 -2.21 -4.34 -11.11
CA GLU A 179 -3.05 -5.30 -10.39
C GLU A 179 -2.18 -6.16 -9.49
N MET A 180 -2.60 -6.27 -8.23
CA MET A 180 -1.94 -7.05 -7.20
C MET A 180 -2.90 -8.14 -6.70
N PRO A 181 -2.94 -9.31 -7.36
CA PRO A 181 -3.62 -10.47 -6.81
C PRO A 181 -2.86 -10.97 -5.58
N MET A 182 -3.58 -11.12 -4.48
CA MET A 182 -3.07 -11.66 -3.23
C MET A 182 -3.91 -12.87 -2.84
N ASN A 183 -3.22 -13.91 -2.38
CA ASN A 183 -3.85 -15.09 -1.82
C ASN A 183 -3.35 -15.21 -0.38
N ILE A 184 -4.26 -15.00 0.57
CA ILE A 184 -3.95 -15.05 2.00
C ILE A 184 -4.49 -16.39 2.51
N PRO A 185 -3.61 -17.36 2.83
CA PRO A 185 -4.04 -18.59 3.48
C PRO A 185 -4.46 -18.26 4.92
N ILE A 186 -5.68 -18.64 5.27
CA ILE A 186 -6.21 -18.55 6.63
C ILE A 186 -6.50 -20.00 7.07
N PRO A 187 -6.33 -20.37 8.34
CA PRO A 187 -6.81 -21.66 8.82
C PRO A 187 -8.27 -21.87 8.38
N GLU A 188 -8.57 -22.98 7.71
CA GLU A 188 -9.92 -23.35 7.25
C GLU A 188 -10.56 -22.42 6.19
N ALA A 189 -9.80 -21.48 5.62
CA ALA A 189 -10.30 -20.60 4.56
C ALA A 189 -9.21 -20.15 3.57
N ASN A 190 -9.63 -19.81 2.36
CA ASN A 190 -8.78 -19.17 1.38
C ASN A 190 -9.35 -17.80 1.01
N MET A 191 -8.59 -16.75 1.31
CA MET A 191 -8.95 -15.38 0.95
C MET A 191 -8.18 -14.95 -0.30
N LYS A 192 -8.94 -14.69 -1.36
CA LYS A 192 -8.43 -14.06 -2.58
C LYS A 192 -8.78 -12.58 -2.54
N MET A 193 -7.79 -11.75 -2.80
CA MET A 193 -7.96 -10.31 -2.90
C MET A 193 -7.31 -9.82 -4.19
N ILE A 194 -7.94 -8.87 -4.88
CA ILE A 194 -7.33 -8.16 -6.00
C ILE A 194 -7.37 -6.67 -5.66
N ILE A 195 -6.20 -6.05 -5.67
CA ILE A 195 -6.07 -4.59 -5.58
C ILE A 195 -5.63 -4.10 -6.96
N ALA A 196 -6.48 -3.32 -7.62
CA ALA A 196 -6.14 -2.66 -8.88
C ALA A 196 -5.93 -1.17 -8.62
N ILE A 197 -4.83 -0.62 -9.14
CA ILE A 197 -4.45 0.78 -8.98
C ILE A 197 -4.15 1.37 -10.35
N LYS A 198 -4.86 2.42 -10.72
CA LYS A 198 -4.53 3.29 -11.84
C LYS A 198 -3.74 4.48 -11.35
N TYR A 199 -2.51 4.60 -11.85
CA TYR A 199 -1.64 5.75 -11.62
C TYR A 199 -1.79 6.72 -12.79
N ILE A 200 -2.01 8.00 -12.51
CA ILE A 200 -2.14 9.05 -13.53
C ILE A 200 -1.10 10.11 -13.24
N LEU A 201 -0.15 10.34 -14.16
CA LEU A 201 0.88 11.36 -13.96
C LEU A 201 0.25 12.74 -14.11
N LYS A 202 0.14 13.47 -13.00
CA LYS A 202 -0.53 14.77 -12.94
C LYS A 202 0.42 15.92 -13.21
N GLU A 203 1.62 15.86 -12.64
CA GLU A 203 2.57 16.97 -12.67
C GLU A 203 4.02 16.47 -12.57
N ILE A 204 4.95 17.19 -13.22
CA ILE A 204 6.40 17.07 -12.97
C ILE A 204 6.96 18.45 -12.64
N LYS A 205 7.41 18.61 -11.39
CA LYS A 205 7.94 19.87 -10.88
C LYS A 205 9.02 19.62 -9.81
N ASP A 206 10.09 20.42 -9.83
CA ASP A 206 11.15 20.42 -8.80
C ASP A 206 11.68 19.02 -8.44
N ASP A 207 12.03 18.22 -9.46
CA ASP A 207 12.52 16.84 -9.33
C ASP A 207 11.50 15.83 -8.75
N LYS A 208 10.23 16.21 -8.73
CA LYS A 208 9.11 15.38 -8.27
C LYS A 208 8.12 15.12 -9.38
N ALA A 209 7.67 13.87 -9.48
CA ALA A 209 6.52 13.47 -10.28
C ALA A 209 5.36 13.16 -9.34
N ILE A 210 4.23 13.83 -9.55
CA ILE A 210 3.03 13.66 -8.72
C ILE A 210 2.02 12.84 -9.50
N PHE A 211 1.58 11.74 -8.90
CA PHE A 211 0.59 10.84 -9.47
C PHE A 211 -0.72 10.94 -8.70
N ASP A 212 -1.84 11.03 -9.40
CA ASP A 212 -3.15 10.72 -8.83
C ASP A 212 -3.36 9.20 -8.88
N LEU A 213 -3.93 8.63 -7.83
CA LEU A 213 -4.21 7.21 -7.70
C LEU A 213 -5.73 6.98 -7.73
N LYS A 214 -6.17 5.97 -8.47
CA LYS A 214 -7.52 5.40 -8.36
C LYS A 214 -7.41 3.93 -8.06
N GLN A 215 -8.09 3.48 -7.02
CA GLN A 215 -7.95 2.14 -6.49
C GLN A 215 -9.30 1.43 -6.51
N THR A 216 -9.30 0.16 -6.87
CA THR A 216 -10.41 -0.75 -6.63
C THR A 216 -9.88 -1.98 -5.90
N ILE A 217 -10.70 -2.50 -4.99
CA ILE A 217 -10.38 -3.66 -4.18
C ILE A 217 -11.55 -4.63 -4.33
N SER A 218 -11.25 -5.89 -4.60
CA SER A 218 -12.21 -6.97 -4.48
C SER A 218 -11.65 -8.06 -3.57
N MET A 219 -12.51 -8.64 -2.76
CA MET A 219 -12.19 -9.72 -1.85
C MET A 219 -13.23 -10.82 -2.01
N ASP A 220 -12.75 -12.05 -2.06
CA ASP A 220 -13.55 -13.26 -2.10
C ASP A 220 -12.93 -14.29 -1.13
N VAL A 221 -13.71 -14.74 -0.16
CA VAL A 221 -13.28 -15.71 0.84
C VAL A 221 -14.11 -16.97 0.66
N ASN A 222 -13.42 -18.05 0.31
CA ASN A 222 -14.01 -19.39 0.27
C ASN A 222 -13.60 -20.12 1.55
N MET A 223 -14.57 -20.46 2.38
CA MET A 223 -14.37 -21.26 3.59
C MET A 223 -14.60 -22.74 3.28
N THR A 224 -14.01 -23.63 4.09
CA THR A 224 -14.27 -25.08 3.95
C THR A 224 -15.69 -25.46 4.34
N ASP A 225 -16.33 -24.69 5.23
CA ASP A 225 -17.77 -24.80 5.50
C ASP A 225 -18.56 -24.14 4.36
N LYS A 226 -19.43 -24.91 3.70
CA LYS A 226 -20.27 -24.44 2.59
C LYS A 226 -21.31 -23.40 3.00
N ASN A 227 -21.62 -23.31 4.29
CA ASN A 227 -22.59 -22.34 4.81
C ASN A 227 -21.94 -21.02 5.22
N SER A 228 -20.63 -20.87 5.02
CA SER A 228 -19.89 -19.68 5.40
C SER A 228 -19.15 -19.10 4.18
N ASN A 229 -19.31 -17.80 3.96
CA ASN A 229 -18.66 -17.08 2.87
C ASN A 229 -18.38 -15.64 3.29
N ALA A 230 -17.42 -15.00 2.63
CA ALA A 230 -17.28 -13.57 2.75
C ALA A 230 -16.89 -12.96 1.40
N ASN A 231 -17.38 -11.75 1.17
CA ASN A 231 -17.04 -10.96 0.01
C ASN A 231 -16.79 -9.52 0.43
N GLY A 232 -16.08 -8.78 -0.40
CA GLY A 232 -15.89 -7.36 -0.17
C GLY A 232 -15.51 -6.61 -1.43
N ILE A 233 -15.89 -5.35 -1.46
CA ILE A 233 -15.57 -4.42 -2.53
C ILE A 233 -15.12 -3.10 -1.94
N GLY A 234 -14.17 -2.44 -2.58
CA GLY A 234 -13.77 -1.11 -2.18
C GLY A 234 -13.29 -0.28 -3.34
N ASN A 235 -13.34 1.03 -3.12
CA ASN A 235 -12.83 2.02 -4.04
C ASN A 235 -12.06 3.07 -3.25
N GLY A 236 -11.00 3.58 -3.84
CA GLY A 236 -10.17 4.57 -3.20
C GLY A 236 -9.56 5.57 -4.17
N THR A 237 -9.13 6.68 -3.62
CA THR A 237 -8.36 7.70 -4.33
C THR A 237 -7.13 8.06 -3.53
N GLY A 238 -6.11 8.59 -4.17
CA GLY A 238 -4.90 8.95 -3.47
C GLY A 238 -3.96 9.78 -4.32
N THR A 239 -2.80 10.07 -3.76
CA THR A 239 -1.69 10.70 -4.45
C THR A 239 -0.39 9.99 -4.10
N MET A 240 0.54 9.97 -5.05
CA MET A 240 1.91 9.52 -4.81
C MET A 240 2.89 10.56 -5.34
N THR A 241 3.83 10.97 -4.49
CA THR A 241 4.94 11.86 -4.85
C THR A 241 6.19 11.01 -5.04
N TYR A 242 6.65 10.91 -6.28
CA TYR A 242 7.87 10.21 -6.65
C TYR A 242 9.02 11.21 -6.82
N ASN A 243 10.12 11.00 -6.11
CA ASN A 243 11.36 11.75 -6.31
C ASN A 243 12.18 11.08 -7.42
N ILE A 244 12.44 11.85 -8.48
CA ILE A 244 13.04 11.36 -9.71
C ILE A 244 14.53 11.04 -9.50
N SER A 245 15.29 11.93 -8.85
CA SER A 245 16.72 11.70 -8.60
C SER A 245 16.99 10.56 -7.63
N LYS A 246 16.19 10.46 -6.56
CA LYS A 246 16.33 9.43 -5.52
C LYS A 246 15.68 8.10 -5.88
N LYS A 247 14.84 8.07 -6.92
CA LYS A 247 14.10 6.89 -7.39
C LYS A 247 13.25 6.24 -6.29
N ILE A 248 12.51 7.06 -5.54
CA ILE A 248 11.63 6.60 -4.46
C ILE A 248 10.27 7.29 -4.49
N ALA A 249 9.24 6.61 -4.01
CA ALA A 249 8.00 7.25 -3.58
C ALA A 249 8.25 7.91 -2.21
N GLU A 250 8.51 9.22 -2.20
CA GLU A 250 8.74 10.00 -0.96
C GLU A 250 7.50 10.06 -0.09
N GLU A 251 6.32 10.14 -0.71
CA GLU A 251 5.06 10.19 0.00
C GLU A 251 3.95 9.52 -0.82
N SER A 252 3.05 8.84 -0.14
CA SER A 252 1.81 8.33 -0.71
C SER A 252 0.68 8.51 0.29
N VAL A 253 -0.46 9.01 -0.18
CA VAL A 253 -1.69 9.13 0.60
C VAL A 253 -2.78 8.38 -0.14
N SER A 254 -3.58 7.62 0.58
CA SER A 254 -4.69 6.84 0.05
C SER A 254 -5.88 6.93 1.00
N ASP A 255 -7.04 7.23 0.45
CA ASP A 255 -8.34 7.25 1.11
C ASP A 255 -9.20 6.18 0.45
N ILE A 256 -9.53 5.13 1.19
CA ILE A 256 -10.23 3.93 0.71
C ILE A 256 -11.55 3.79 1.46
N LYS A 257 -12.61 3.54 0.70
CA LYS A 257 -13.88 3.03 1.23
C LYS A 257 -14.00 1.57 0.87
N PHE A 258 -14.21 0.72 1.86
CA PHE A 258 -14.32 -0.71 1.70
C PHE A 258 -15.56 -1.21 2.41
N GLN A 259 -16.31 -2.06 1.72
CA GLN A 259 -17.49 -2.74 2.24
C GLN A 259 -17.20 -4.22 2.22
N PHE A 260 -17.50 -4.92 3.31
CA PHE A 260 -17.44 -6.37 3.33
C PHE A 260 -18.64 -6.97 4.03
N GLU A 261 -19.03 -8.14 3.54
CA GLU A 261 -20.05 -8.97 4.13
C GLU A 261 -19.46 -10.32 4.46
N PHE A 262 -19.72 -10.78 5.67
CA PHE A 262 -19.32 -12.08 6.16
C PHE A 262 -20.57 -12.84 6.63
N ASN A 263 -20.78 -14.04 6.11
CA ASN A 263 -21.80 -14.97 6.55
C ASN A 263 -21.15 -16.16 7.29
N ILE A 264 -21.46 -16.38 8.57
CA ILE A 264 -21.03 -17.55 9.37
C ILE A 264 -22.24 -18.16 10.04
N SER A 265 -22.55 -19.43 9.74
CA SER A 265 -23.50 -20.22 10.55
C SER A 265 -24.82 -19.52 10.88
N GLY A 266 -25.40 -18.79 9.92
CA GLY A 266 -26.67 -18.05 10.09
C GLY A 266 -26.54 -16.62 10.63
N LEU A 267 -25.32 -16.16 10.93
CA LEU A 267 -25.00 -14.78 11.25
C LEU A 267 -24.46 -14.06 10.01
N THR A 268 -25.01 -12.89 9.69
CA THR A 268 -24.50 -11.98 8.67
C THR A 268 -23.90 -10.75 9.35
N MET A 269 -22.63 -10.48 9.09
CA MET A 269 -21.91 -9.28 9.51
C MET A 269 -21.61 -8.45 8.27
N ALA A 270 -22.13 -7.23 8.20
CA ALA A 270 -21.86 -6.29 7.12
C ALA A 270 -21.16 -5.07 7.70
N ALA A 271 -20.05 -4.67 7.09
CA ALA A 271 -19.26 -3.57 7.60
C ALA A 271 -18.91 -2.56 6.51
N ASP A 272 -19.03 -1.29 6.87
CA ASP A 272 -18.56 -0.15 6.11
C ASP A 272 -17.29 0.39 6.76
N CYS A 273 -16.22 0.47 5.98
CA CYS A 273 -14.91 0.90 6.44
C CYS A 273 -14.42 2.08 5.62
N ASN A 274 -14.00 3.15 6.29
CA ASN A 274 -13.23 4.24 5.71
C ASN A 274 -11.81 4.14 6.27
N ALA A 275 -10.83 3.98 5.40
CA ALA A 275 -9.43 3.89 5.77
C ALA A 275 -8.63 4.99 5.08
N LYS A 276 -7.74 5.63 5.83
CA LYS A 276 -6.74 6.56 5.32
C LYS A 276 -5.36 6.05 5.64
N THR A 277 -4.54 5.85 4.62
CA THR A 277 -3.15 5.45 4.75
C THR A 277 -2.25 6.57 4.26
N THR A 278 -1.24 6.91 5.05
CA THR A 278 -0.15 7.79 4.64
C THR A 278 1.16 7.05 4.80
N THR A 279 1.96 6.99 3.75
CA THR A 279 3.31 6.45 3.77
C THR A 279 4.27 7.57 3.44
N LYS A 280 5.32 7.75 4.24
CA LYS A 280 6.40 8.70 4.00
C LYS A 280 7.74 7.98 4.02
N VAL A 281 8.61 8.32 3.07
CA VAL A 281 9.96 7.78 2.98
C VAL A 281 10.96 8.93 2.92
N THR A 282 11.87 8.96 3.88
CA THR A 282 13.00 9.89 3.89
C THR A 282 14.30 9.14 3.62
N VAL A 283 15.21 9.77 2.88
CA VAL A 283 16.51 9.19 2.49
C VAL A 283 17.63 10.05 3.02
N GLU A 284 18.56 9.42 3.73
CA GLU A 284 19.81 9.98 4.27
C GLU A 284 21.00 9.37 3.51
#